data_AF-A0A954K3T6-F1
#
_entry.id   AF-A0A954K3T6-F1
#
_cell.length_a   1.000
_cell.length_b   1.000
_cell.length_c   1.000
_cell.angle_alpha   90.00
_cell.angle_beta   90.00
_cell.angle_gamma   90.00
#
_symmetry.space_group_name_H-M   'P 1'
#
loop_
_entity.id
_entity.type
_entity.pdbx_description
1 polymer ?
#
loop_
_entity_poly.entity_id
_entity_poly.type
_entity_poly.pdbx_seq_one_letter_code
_entity_poly.pdbx_strand_id
1 'polypeptide(L)'
;AEFHHEPSLALYAGPDGLDVVHRVIEQAANYLTEHGILILEVGQAAEALERAYPHHMFLWTEFEWGGEGVCVLDYQDCYALAHGYT
;
A
#
# COMPACT_ATOMS: atom_id res chain seq x y z
N ALA A 1 -26.78 -0.25 -5.85
CA ALA A 1 -25.37 -0.65 -5.97
C ALA A 1 -24.53 0.60 -5.70
N GLU A 2 -23.71 0.54 -4.65
CA GLU A 2 -22.98 1.67 -4.03
C GLU A 2 -21.88 2.23 -4.95
N PHE A 3 -21.33 1.41 -5.84
CA PHE A 3 -20.30 1.75 -6.84
C PHE A 3 -20.67 2.84 -7.86
N HIS A 4 -21.93 3.28 -7.94
CA HIS A 4 -22.38 4.27 -8.93
C HIS A 4 -22.40 5.71 -8.42
N HIS A 5 -22.12 5.96 -7.13
CA HIS A 5 -22.08 7.31 -6.56
C HIS A 5 -20.66 7.77 -6.17
N GLU A 6 -19.66 6.91 -6.32
CA GLU A 6 -18.28 7.25 -5.99
C GLU A 6 -17.61 7.95 -7.18
N PRO A 7 -16.85 9.04 -6.93
CA PRO A 7 -16.11 9.73 -7.98
C PRO A 7 -15.17 8.74 -8.68
N SER A 8 -15.17 8.72 -10.01
CA SER A 8 -14.29 7.85 -10.79
C SER A 8 -12.79 8.05 -10.47
N LEU A 9 -12.42 9.27 -10.05
CA LEU A 9 -11.08 9.61 -9.55
C LEU A 9 -10.72 8.90 -8.23
N ALA A 10 -11.71 8.50 -7.44
CA ALA A 10 -11.51 7.74 -6.20
C ALA A 10 -11.40 6.22 -6.46
N LEU A 11 -11.81 5.75 -7.65
CA LEU A 11 -11.77 4.33 -8.03
C LEU A 11 -10.59 3.98 -8.96
N TYR A 12 -10.14 4.94 -9.78
CA TYR A 12 -9.14 4.68 -10.81
C TYR A 12 -7.77 5.20 -10.40
N ALA A 13 -6.89 4.28 -10.00
CA ALA A 13 -5.51 4.56 -9.64
C ALA A 13 -4.54 3.86 -10.62
N GLY A 14 -4.71 4.09 -11.92
CA GLY A 14 -3.79 3.54 -12.93
C GLY A 14 -4.10 2.10 -13.38
N PRO A 15 -3.23 1.49 -14.22
CA PRO A 15 -3.48 0.20 -14.87
C PRO A 15 -3.61 -0.99 -13.91
N ASP A 16 -2.95 -0.94 -12.76
CA ASP A 16 -3.00 -1.94 -11.70
C ASP A 16 -3.82 -1.47 -10.47
N GLY A 17 -4.32 -0.24 -10.50
CA GLY A 17 -5.10 0.36 -9.41
C GLY A 17 -4.24 0.87 -8.24
N LEU A 18 -2.93 1.04 -8.40
CA LEU A 18 -2.01 1.37 -7.31
C LEU A 18 -1.19 2.66 -7.50
N ASP A 19 -1.43 3.50 -8.51
CA ASP A 19 -0.65 4.73 -8.77
C ASP A 19 -0.46 5.62 -7.52
N VAL A 20 -1.53 5.82 -6.74
CA VAL A 20 -1.47 6.61 -5.50
C VAL A 20 -0.71 5.87 -4.41
N VAL A 21 -0.92 4.56 -4.28
CA VAL A 21 -0.24 3.70 -3.30
C VAL A 21 1.26 3.73 -3.54
N HIS A 22 1.70 3.55 -4.79
CA HIS A 22 3.10 3.64 -5.18
C HIS A 22 3.73 4.98 -4.79
N ARG A 23 3.04 6.09 -5.08
CA ARG A 23 3.52 7.43 -4.72
C ARG A 23 3.62 7.62 -3.20
N VAL A 24 2.66 7.09 -2.44
CA VAL A 24 2.69 7.16 -0.98
C VAL A 24 3.88 6.38 -0.43
N ILE A 25 4.07 5.13 -0.88
CA ILE A 25 5.21 4.29 -0.47
C ILE A 25 6.54 4.97 -0.79
N GLU A 26 6.71 5.47 -2.03
CA GLU A 26 7.93 6.14 -2.49
C GLU A 26 8.30 7.35 -1.61
N GLN A 27 7.30 8.07 -1.11
CA GLN A 27 7.52 9.30 -0.35
C GLN A 27 7.51 9.11 1.17
N ALA A 28 6.94 8.03 1.68
CA ALA A 28 6.65 7.84 3.10
C ALA A 28 7.89 7.98 4.00
N ALA A 29 9.04 7.44 3.58
CA ALA A 29 10.28 7.53 4.34
C ALA A 29 10.75 8.99 4.59
N ASN A 30 10.35 9.95 3.75
CA ASN A 30 10.68 11.36 3.96
C ASN A 30 9.86 12.04 5.08
N TYR A 31 8.77 11.40 5.51
CA TYR A 31 7.83 11.95 6.50
C TYR A 31 7.74 11.11 7.79
N LEU A 32 8.16 9.83 7.74
CA LEU A 32 8.20 8.96 8.90
C LEU A 32 9.43 9.25 9.77
N THR A 33 9.26 9.10 11.08
CA THR A 33 10.41 8.94 11.99
C THR A 33 11.00 7.54 11.83
N GLU A 34 12.19 7.29 12.38
CA GLU A 34 12.84 5.96 12.33
C GLU A 34 12.01 4.84 13.00
N HIS A 35 11.01 5.20 13.83
CA HIS A 35 10.08 4.28 14.48
C HIS A 35 8.63 4.46 14.00
N GLY A 36 8.43 5.26 12.95
CA GLY A 36 7.12 5.49 12.36
C GLY A 36 6.64 4.28 11.57
N ILE A 37 5.32 4.13 11.51
CA ILE A 37 4.66 3.11 10.69
C ILE A 37 3.71 3.79 9.70
N LEU A 38 3.58 3.18 8.53
CA LEU A 38 2.58 3.44 7.53
C LEU A 38 1.61 2.24 7.48
N ILE A 39 0.31 2.51 7.58
CA ILE A 39 -0.73 1.49 7.40
C ILE A 39 -1.45 1.81 6.10
N LEU A 40 -1.51 0.84 5.19
CA LEU A 40 -2.10 0.99 3.86
C LEU A 40 -3.21 -0.02 3.65
N GLU A 41 -4.39 0.45 3.22
CA GLU A 41 -5.48 -0.39 2.73
C GLU A 41 -5.51 -0.36 1.20
N VAL A 42 -5.39 -1.53 0.59
CA VAL A 42 -5.43 -1.74 -0.87
C VAL A 42 -6.51 -2.74 -1.28
N GLY A 43 -7.22 -3.35 -0.32
CA GLY A 43 -8.32 -4.28 -0.57
C GLY A 43 -7.96 -5.37 -1.58
N GLN A 44 -8.72 -5.47 -2.66
CA GLN A 44 -8.54 -6.49 -3.72
C GLN A 44 -7.26 -6.30 -4.54
N ALA A 45 -6.56 -5.17 -4.42
CA ALA A 45 -5.29 -4.93 -5.10
C ALA A 45 -4.06 -5.47 -4.35
N ALA A 46 -4.25 -6.20 -3.24
CA ALA A 46 -3.15 -6.78 -2.45
C ALA A 46 -2.18 -7.62 -3.32
N GLU A 47 -2.71 -8.55 -4.13
CA GLU A 47 -1.86 -9.34 -5.03
C GLU A 47 -1.16 -8.50 -6.11
N ALA A 48 -1.78 -7.41 -6.54
CA ALA A 48 -1.16 -6.49 -7.50
C ALA A 48 0.04 -5.77 -6.85
N LEU A 49 -0.09 -5.39 -5.58
CA LEU A 49 0.98 -4.77 -4.81
C LEU A 49 2.16 -5.72 -4.61
N GLU A 50 1.89 -6.99 -4.27
CA GLU A 50 2.93 -8.02 -4.16
C GLU A 50 3.66 -8.25 -5.48
N ARG A 51 2.93 -8.26 -6.61
CA ARG A 51 3.54 -8.37 -7.94
C ARG A 51 4.38 -7.15 -8.31
N ALA A 52 4.00 -5.96 -7.87
CA ALA A 52 4.75 -4.74 -8.12
C ALA A 52 6.06 -4.69 -7.31
N TYR A 53 6.09 -5.33 -6.13
CA TYR A 53 7.25 -5.41 -5.25
C TYR A 53 7.61 -6.86 -4.89
N PRO A 54 8.05 -7.68 -5.86
CA PRO A 54 8.18 -9.13 -5.70
C PRO A 54 9.27 -9.58 -4.73
N HIS A 55 10.13 -8.65 -4.28
CA HIS A 55 11.20 -8.89 -3.32
C HIS A 55 10.85 -8.42 -1.91
N HIS A 56 9.69 -7.78 -1.73
CA HIS A 56 9.20 -7.33 -0.44
C HIS A 56 8.23 -8.35 0.15
N MET A 57 8.39 -8.66 1.44
CA MET A 57 7.42 -9.45 2.18
C MET A 57 6.50 -8.51 2.94
N PHE A 58 5.29 -8.28 2.44
CA PHE A 58 4.30 -7.43 3.10
C PHE A 58 3.77 -8.10 4.38
N LEU A 59 3.71 -7.33 5.46
CA LEU A 59 2.99 -7.71 6.67
C LEU A 59 1.50 -7.38 6.50
N TRP A 60 0.72 -8.34 6.02
CA TRP A 60 -0.74 -8.23 5.95
C TRP A 60 -1.39 -8.46 7.33
N THR A 61 -2.33 -7.60 7.70
CA THR A 61 -3.03 -7.69 8.98
C THR A 61 -4.25 -8.60 8.90
N GLU A 62 -4.49 -9.38 9.95
CA GLU A 62 -5.72 -10.14 10.14
C GLU A 62 -6.69 -9.39 11.07
N PHE A 63 -7.97 -9.37 10.72
CA PHE A 63 -9.01 -8.69 11.51
C PHE A 63 -10.01 -9.69 12.11
N GLU A 64 -10.39 -9.47 13.37
CA GLU A 64 -11.37 -10.32 14.09
C GLU A 64 -12.76 -10.34 13.44
N TRP A 65 -13.13 -9.25 12.74
CA TRP A 65 -14.47 -9.04 12.17
C TRP A 65 -14.48 -9.04 10.64
N GLY A 66 -13.48 -9.67 10.01
CA GLY A 66 -13.31 -9.68 8.56
C GLY A 66 -12.75 -8.36 8.02
N GLY A 67 -12.39 -8.38 6.74
CA GLY A 67 -11.58 -7.34 6.09
C GLY A 67 -10.21 -7.90 5.70
N GLU A 68 -9.72 -7.52 4.53
CA GLU A 68 -8.46 -7.99 3.95
C GLU A 68 -7.79 -6.86 3.17
N GLY A 69 -6.50 -7.04 2.84
CA GLY A 69 -5.77 -6.08 2.02
C GLY A 69 -5.32 -4.83 2.79
N VAL A 70 -5.13 -4.93 4.10
CA VAL A 70 -4.43 -3.91 4.89
C VAL A 70 -3.05 -4.42 5.25
N CYS A 71 -2.00 -3.65 4.94
CA CYS A 71 -0.63 -3.97 5.32
C CYS A 71 -0.01 -2.87 6.19
N VAL A 72 1.03 -3.27 6.93
CA VAL A 72 1.86 -2.38 7.74
C VAL A 72 3.26 -2.36 7.15
N LEU A 73 3.80 -1.16 6.99
CA LEU A 73 5.18 -0.90 6.60
C LEU A 73 5.82 -0.03 7.67
N ASP A 74 7.01 -0.41 8.14
CA ASP A 74 7.81 0.49 8.96
C ASP A 74 8.64 1.45 8.10
N TYR A 75 9.42 2.32 8.75
CA TYR A 75 10.32 3.23 8.06
C TYR A 75 11.31 2.49 7.13
N GLN A 76 11.87 1.36 7.56
CA GLN A 76 12.86 0.61 6.79
C GLN A 76 12.23 -0.01 5.54
N ASP A 77 11.01 -0.54 5.68
CA ASP A 77 10.22 -1.03 4.56
C ASP A 77 10.00 0.08 3.52
N CYS A 78 9.51 1.25 3.95
CA CYS A 78 9.28 2.39 3.07
C CYS A 78 10.58 2.88 2.41
N TYR A 79 11.68 2.91 3.15
CA TYR A 79 12.98 3.32 2.64
C TYR A 79 13.49 2.34 1.57
N ALA A 80 13.44 1.03 1.84
CA ALA A 80 13.88 -0.01 0.92
C ALA A 80 13.02 -0.06 -0.35
N LEU A 81 11.71 0.12 -0.23
CA LEU A 81 10.79 0.16 -1.38
C LEU A 81 11.05 1.38 -2.28
N ALA A 82 11.46 2.52 -1.71
CA ALA A 82 11.75 3.74 -2.45
C ALA A 82 13.16 3.76 -3.09
N HIS A 83 14.16 3.15 -2.43
CA HIS A 83 15.58 3.30 -2.82
C HIS A 83 16.25 1.98 -3.24
N GLY A 84 15.53 0.87 -3.17
CA GLY A 84 16.05 -0.48 -3.35
C GLY A 84 16.62 -1.07 -2.05
N TYR A 85 16.78 -2.38 -2.05
CA TYR A 85 17.43 -3.11 -0.97
C TYR A 85 18.95 -2.97 -1.10
N THR A 86 19.61 -2.54 -0.02
CA THR A 86 21.08 -2.51 0.11
C THR A 86 21.64 -3.84 0.55
#